data_AF-W2TS54-F1
#
_entry.id   AF-W2TS54-F1
#
_cell.length_a   1.000
_cell.length_b   1.000
_cell.length_c   1.000
_cell.angle_alpha   90.00
_cell.angle_beta   90.00
_cell.angle_gamma   90.00
#
_symmetry.space_group_name_H-M   'P 1'
#
loop_
_entity.id
_entity.type
_entity.pdbx_description
1 polymer ?
#
loop_
_entity_poly.entity_id
_entity_poly.type
_entity_poly.pdbx_seq_one_letter_code
_entity_poly.pdbx_strand_id
1 'polypeptide(L)'
;VCSVDEELRNGLFNVTTAALCAHISESQLITNPVVVFMEKPPPQRSERIAEWSIHGVAVVLELLRLLAALKDFSKLHKDQYWRSLKDPRLVSFLAYAVCYGDHEMVHNALVLYTHCSQLHAFPSRWLIKKFPGIVEHFPWVSLKRNI
;
A
#
# COMPACT_ATOMS: atom_id res chain seq x y z
N VAL A 1 -15.10 9.10 6.17
CA VAL A 1 -16.21 9.96 6.67
C VAL A 1 -16.11 11.35 6.06
N CYS A 2 -14.98 12.06 6.20
CA CYS A 2 -14.80 13.41 5.64
C CYS A 2 -14.77 13.52 4.10
N SER A 3 -14.52 12.44 3.37
CA SER A 3 -14.49 12.45 1.90
C SER A 3 -15.88 12.36 1.24
N VAL A 4 -16.89 11.94 1.99
CA VAL A 4 -18.27 11.74 1.49
C VAL A 4 -19.04 13.05 1.53
N ASP A 5 -18.85 13.82 2.60
CA ASP A 5 -19.34 15.17 2.75
C ASP A 5 -18.58 16.15 1.84
N GLU A 6 -19.30 16.98 1.08
CA GLU A 6 -18.71 17.87 0.08
C GLU A 6 -17.89 19.01 0.70
N GLU A 7 -18.36 19.60 1.80
CA GLU A 7 -17.66 20.70 2.47
C GLU A 7 -16.37 20.22 3.12
N LEU A 8 -16.43 19.09 3.83
CA LEU A 8 -15.25 18.47 4.44
C LEU A 8 -14.27 17.96 3.38
N ARG A 9 -14.76 17.44 2.23
CA ARG A 9 -13.91 17.02 1.11
C ARG A 9 -13.16 18.21 0.49
N ASN A 10 -13.80 19.37 0.37
CA ASN A 10 -13.14 20.59 -0.09
C ASN A 10 -12.05 21.05 0.89
N GLY A 11 -12.31 20.94 2.19
CA GLY A 11 -11.29 21.12 3.22
C GLY A 11 -10.10 20.17 3.04
N LEU A 12 -10.36 18.87 2.81
CA LEU A 12 -9.33 17.88 2.55
C LEU A 12 -8.47 18.24 1.33
N PHE A 13 -9.07 18.65 0.21
CA PHE A 13 -8.29 19.01 -0.99
C PHE A 13 -7.27 20.11 -0.76
N ASN A 14 -7.56 21.05 0.13
CA ASN A 14 -6.65 22.15 0.46
C ASN A 14 -5.44 21.69 1.29
N VAL A 15 -5.63 20.69 2.15
CA VAL A 15 -4.57 20.23 3.08
C VAL A 15 -3.83 18.98 2.59
N THR A 16 -4.46 18.15 1.75
CA THR A 16 -3.88 16.92 1.20
C THR A 16 -3.79 17.01 -0.31
N THR A 17 -3.01 17.95 -0.82
CA THR A 17 -2.83 18.10 -2.27
C THR A 17 -2.19 16.84 -2.86
N ALA A 18 -2.53 16.52 -4.12
CA ALA A 18 -1.95 15.36 -4.81
C ALA A 18 -0.41 15.40 -4.83
N ALA A 19 0.18 16.59 -4.95
CA ALA A 19 1.63 16.79 -4.90
C ALA A 19 2.22 16.47 -3.51
N LEU A 20 1.55 16.88 -2.43
CA LEU A 20 1.97 16.56 -1.08
C LEU A 20 1.89 15.04 -0.83
N CYS A 21 0.78 14.41 -1.22
CA CYS A 21 0.62 12.95 -1.12
C CYS A 21 1.73 12.21 -1.89
N ALA A 22 2.08 12.69 -3.09
CA ALA A 22 3.20 12.15 -3.87
C ALA A 22 4.53 12.30 -3.14
N HIS A 23 4.81 13.48 -2.58
CA HIS A 23 6.06 13.75 -1.88
C HIS A 23 6.24 12.88 -0.64
N ILE A 24 5.21 12.77 0.21
CA ILE A 24 5.26 11.94 1.42
C ILE A 24 5.46 10.47 1.03
N SER A 25 4.70 9.99 0.04
CA SER A 25 4.79 8.60 -0.42
C SER A 25 6.18 8.28 -0.98
N GLU A 26 6.71 9.15 -1.85
CA GLU A 26 8.04 8.95 -2.44
C GLU A 26 9.15 8.96 -1.38
N SER A 27 9.07 9.88 -0.42
CA SER A 27 10.02 9.94 0.70
C SER A 27 10.06 8.61 1.46
N GLN A 28 8.90 8.03 1.79
CA GLN A 28 8.84 6.72 2.43
C GLN A 28 9.33 5.60 1.52
N LEU A 29 8.92 5.57 0.25
CA LEU A 29 9.33 4.52 -0.68
C LEU A 29 10.84 4.50 -0.97
N ILE A 30 11.53 5.64 -0.84
CA ILE A 30 12.98 5.74 -0.98
C ILE A 30 13.70 5.41 0.32
N THR A 31 13.26 5.97 1.44
CA THR A 31 14.06 6.00 2.67
C THR A 31 13.73 4.87 3.65
N ASN A 32 12.56 4.26 3.53
CA ASN A 32 12.09 3.29 4.50
C ASN A 32 12.78 1.91 4.30
N PRO A 33 13.45 1.36 5.35
CA PRO A 33 14.22 0.13 5.23
C PRO A 33 13.37 -1.12 4.96
N VAL A 34 12.04 -1.03 5.06
CA VAL A 34 11.11 -2.13 4.72
C VAL A 34 11.34 -2.65 3.31
N VAL A 35 11.70 -1.78 2.35
CA VAL A 35 11.95 -2.20 0.97
C VAL A 35 13.05 -3.26 0.92
N VAL A 36 14.19 -2.95 1.51
CA VAL A 36 15.38 -3.82 1.57
C VAL A 36 15.14 -5.04 2.46
N PHE A 37 14.50 -4.83 3.62
CA PHE A 37 14.18 -5.92 4.53
C PHE A 37 13.31 -6.99 3.88
N MET A 38 12.29 -6.59 3.12
CA MET A 38 11.41 -7.53 2.44
C MET A 38 12.03 -8.16 1.19
N GLU A 39 13.16 -7.66 0.69
CA GLU A 39 13.96 -8.33 -0.36
C GLU A 39 14.75 -9.51 0.18
N LYS A 40 15.16 -9.46 1.46
CA LYS A 40 15.80 -10.61 2.13
C LYS A 40 14.84 -11.82 2.13
N PRO A 41 15.33 -13.06 1.93
CA PRO A 41 14.56 -14.27 2.14
C PRO A 41 14.03 -14.38 3.60
N PRO A 42 12.87 -15.03 3.85
CA PRO A 42 12.30 -15.11 5.20
C PRO A 42 13.26 -15.56 6.32
N PRO A 43 14.15 -16.56 6.13
CA PRO A 43 15.11 -16.95 7.16
C PRO A 43 16.13 -15.86 7.54
N GLN A 44 16.36 -14.88 6.65
CA GLN A 44 17.31 -13.78 6.83
C GLN A 44 16.63 -12.50 7.35
N ARG A 45 15.32 -12.55 7.63
CA ARG A 45 14.53 -11.44 8.19
C ARG A 45 14.48 -11.51 9.72
N SER A 46 15.63 -11.70 10.36
CA SER A 46 15.76 -11.79 11.82
C SER A 46 16.00 -10.45 12.50
N GLU A 47 16.45 -9.44 11.74
CA GLU A 47 16.70 -8.10 12.24
C GLU A 47 15.40 -7.36 12.56
N ARG A 48 15.36 -6.67 13.69
CA ARG A 48 14.23 -5.82 14.05
C ARG A 48 14.31 -4.52 13.27
N ILE A 49 13.27 -4.21 12.50
CA ILE A 49 13.13 -2.91 11.85
C ILE A 49 12.87 -1.84 12.91
N ALA A 50 13.37 -0.63 12.66
CA ALA A 50 13.14 0.53 13.52
C ALA A 50 11.65 0.90 13.57
N GLU A 51 11.15 1.30 14.74
CA GLU A 51 9.73 1.59 14.98
C GLU A 51 9.16 2.66 14.04
N TRP A 52 9.92 3.72 13.75
CA TRP A 52 9.52 4.76 12.81
C TRP A 52 9.18 4.22 11.42
N SER A 53 9.84 3.13 11.00
CA SER A 53 9.65 2.53 9.69
C SER A 53 8.31 1.81 9.60
N ILE A 54 7.84 1.24 10.71
CA ILE A 54 6.49 0.66 10.84
C ILE A 54 5.43 1.75 10.66
N HIS A 55 5.60 2.88 11.35
CA HIS A 55 4.72 4.05 11.15
C HIS A 55 4.77 4.58 9.72
N GLY A 56 5.95 4.57 9.09
CA GLY A 56 6.11 4.90 7.68
C GLY A 56 5.30 4.00 6.74
N VAL A 57 5.20 2.70 7.05
CA VAL A 57 4.32 1.78 6.32
C VAL A 57 2.85 2.19 6.47
N ALA A 58 2.41 2.42 7.71
CA ALA A 58 1.04 2.86 7.98
C ALA A 58 0.68 4.13 7.20
N VAL A 59 1.57 5.13 7.20
CA VAL A 59 1.39 6.40 6.47
C VAL A 59 1.17 6.16 4.99
N VAL A 60 1.96 5.29 4.34
CA VAL A 60 1.80 4.98 2.91
C VAL A 60 0.46 4.31 2.63
N LEU A 61 0.04 3.34 3.46
CA LEU A 61 -1.25 2.67 3.29
C LEU A 61 -2.41 3.65 3.47
N GLU A 62 -2.38 4.49 4.50
CA GLU A 62 -3.42 5.49 4.74
C GLU A 62 -3.48 6.56 3.65
N LEU A 63 -2.34 7.02 3.13
CA LEU A 63 -2.30 7.94 1.99
C LEU A 63 -2.93 7.32 0.75
N LEU A 64 -2.69 6.04 0.47
CA LEU A 64 -3.33 5.35 -0.65
C LEU A 64 -4.83 5.20 -0.45
N ARG A 65 -5.31 4.97 0.78
CA ARG A 65 -6.75 4.94 1.09
C ARG A 65 -7.39 6.31 0.92
N LEU A 66 -6.72 7.37 1.37
CA LEU A 66 -7.17 8.74 1.16
C LEU A 66 -7.26 9.07 -0.34
N LEU A 67 -6.20 8.77 -1.09
CA LEU A 67 -6.19 8.94 -2.55
C LEU A 67 -7.30 8.14 -3.23
N ALA A 68 -7.56 6.91 -2.77
CA ALA A 68 -8.67 6.09 -3.29
C ALA A 68 -10.04 6.74 -3.03
N ALA A 69 -10.23 7.40 -1.89
CA ALA A 69 -11.46 8.10 -1.54
C ALA A 69 -11.65 9.43 -2.29
N LEU A 70 -10.55 10.06 -2.71
CA LEU A 70 -10.56 11.36 -3.41
C LEU A 70 -10.50 11.24 -4.95
N LYS A 71 -10.12 10.07 -5.49
CA LYS A 71 -9.86 9.87 -6.93
C LYS A 71 -11.04 10.22 -7.83
N ASP A 72 -12.27 10.03 -7.38
CA ASP A 72 -13.46 10.24 -8.21
C ASP A 72 -13.89 11.72 -8.26
N PHE A 73 -13.27 12.56 -7.42
CA PHE A 73 -13.60 13.97 -7.26
C PHE A 73 -12.47 14.90 -7.75
N SER A 74 -11.28 14.38 -8.03
CA SER A 74 -10.14 15.19 -8.50
C SER A 74 -9.23 14.40 -9.44
N LYS A 75 -9.08 14.90 -10.67
CA LYS A 75 -8.20 14.30 -11.69
C LYS A 75 -6.76 14.13 -11.19
N LEU A 76 -6.21 15.13 -10.50
CA LEU A 76 -4.84 15.08 -9.98
C LEU A 76 -4.67 13.96 -8.94
N HIS A 77 -5.64 13.79 -8.03
CA HIS A 77 -5.62 12.72 -7.04
C HIS A 77 -5.81 11.35 -7.70
N LYS A 78 -6.67 11.26 -8.73
CA LYS A 78 -6.84 10.06 -9.53
C LYS A 78 -5.54 9.62 -10.20
N ASP A 79 -4.86 10.55 -10.86
CA ASP A 79 -3.61 10.27 -11.56
C ASP A 79 -2.52 9.85 -10.57
N GLN A 80 -2.42 10.53 -9.42
CA GLN A 80 -1.49 10.17 -8.36
C GLN A 80 -1.79 8.80 -7.74
N TYR A 81 -3.06 8.48 -7.50
CA TYR A 81 -3.50 7.19 -6.99
C TYR A 81 -3.04 6.06 -7.92
N TRP A 82 -3.39 6.14 -9.21
CA TRP A 82 -3.02 5.12 -10.18
C TRP A 82 -1.52 5.01 -10.41
N ARG A 83 -0.78 6.13 -10.34
CA ARG A 83 0.67 6.13 -10.39
C ARG A 83 1.26 5.37 -9.20
N SER A 84 0.74 5.61 -8.00
CA SER A 84 1.26 5.00 -6.76
C SER A 84 1.01 3.49 -6.73
N LEU A 85 -0.14 3.01 -7.21
CA LEU A 85 -0.43 1.57 -7.28
C LEU A 85 0.48 0.79 -8.26
N LYS A 86 1.08 1.48 -9.23
CA LYS A 86 1.99 0.90 -10.22
C LYS A 86 3.44 0.85 -9.73
N ASP A 87 3.75 1.47 -8.59
CA ASP A 87 5.11 1.49 -8.07
C ASP A 87 5.49 0.11 -7.51
N PRO A 88 6.55 -0.54 -8.02
CA PRO A 88 6.93 -1.87 -7.55
C PRO A 88 7.40 -1.89 -6.09
N ARG A 89 7.89 -0.76 -5.56
CA ARG A 89 8.36 -0.66 -4.16
C ARG A 89 7.21 -0.80 -3.16
N LEU A 90 5.99 -0.44 -3.58
CA LEU A 90 4.78 -0.60 -2.78
C LEU A 90 4.54 -2.08 -2.37
N VAL A 91 4.99 -3.03 -3.20
CA VAL A 91 4.84 -4.47 -2.91
C VAL A 91 5.55 -4.84 -1.61
N SER A 92 6.72 -4.26 -1.32
CA SER A 92 7.43 -4.52 -0.06
C SER A 92 6.66 -3.98 1.15
N PHE A 93 6.02 -2.81 1.01
CA PHE A 93 5.18 -2.23 2.06
C PHE A 93 3.95 -3.09 2.34
N LEU A 94 3.22 -3.51 1.29
CA LEU A 94 2.07 -4.40 1.41
C LEU A 94 2.46 -5.75 2.00
N ALA A 95 3.57 -6.33 1.54
CA ALA A 95 4.05 -7.61 2.06
C ALA A 95 4.44 -7.51 3.53
N TYR A 96 5.11 -6.43 3.94
CA TYR A 96 5.47 -6.20 5.34
C TYR A 96 4.22 -6.08 6.22
N ALA A 97 3.27 -5.23 5.80
CA ALA A 97 2.00 -5.02 6.51
C ALA A 97 1.24 -6.34 6.72
N VAL A 98 1.19 -7.21 5.71
CA VAL A 98 0.51 -8.52 5.82
C VAL A 98 1.27 -9.50 6.75
N CYS A 99 2.61 -9.47 6.75
CA CYS A 99 3.40 -10.45 7.52
C CYS A 99 3.64 -10.05 8.98
N TYR A 100 3.77 -8.75 9.25
CA TYR A 100 4.27 -8.22 10.51
C TYR A 100 3.40 -7.10 11.09
N GLY A 101 2.39 -6.64 10.35
CA GLY A 101 1.48 -5.61 10.82
C GLY A 101 0.54 -6.11 11.90
N ASP A 102 -0.05 -5.17 12.63
CA ASP A 102 -1.19 -5.43 13.49
C ASP A 102 -2.47 -5.69 12.67
N HIS A 103 -3.56 -6.01 13.36
CA HIS A 103 -4.83 -6.34 12.71
C HIS A 103 -5.33 -5.24 11.76
N GLU A 104 -5.18 -3.97 12.15
CA GLU A 104 -5.62 -2.83 11.34
C GLU A 104 -4.76 -2.66 10.09
N MET A 105 -3.43 -2.72 10.25
CA MET A 105 -2.48 -2.61 9.15
C MET A 105 -2.65 -3.74 8.13
N VAL A 106 -2.85 -4.97 8.60
CA VAL A 106 -3.13 -6.14 7.74
C VAL A 106 -4.42 -5.91 6.96
N HIS A 107 -5.50 -5.51 7.64
CA HIS A 107 -6.78 -5.21 6.98
C HIS A 107 -6.62 -4.15 5.88
N ASN A 108 -5.93 -3.04 6.18
CA ASN A 108 -5.73 -1.94 5.24
C ASN A 108 -4.89 -2.37 4.03
N ALA A 109 -3.86 -3.19 4.24
CA ALA A 109 -3.05 -3.75 3.16
C ALA A 109 -3.87 -4.70 2.25
N LEU A 110 -4.74 -5.53 2.83
CA LEU A 110 -5.59 -6.44 2.05
C LEU A 110 -6.61 -5.69 1.21
N VAL A 111 -7.25 -4.65 1.76
CA VAL A 111 -8.16 -3.78 0.99
C VAL A 111 -7.43 -3.15 -0.20
N LEU A 112 -6.25 -2.57 0.03
CA LEU A 112 -5.44 -1.98 -1.04
C LEU A 112 -4.98 -3.01 -2.08
N TYR A 113 -4.65 -4.23 -1.65
CA TYR A 113 -4.31 -5.32 -2.56
C TYR A 113 -5.46 -5.65 -3.54
N THR A 114 -6.72 -5.57 -3.11
CA THR A 114 -7.86 -5.77 -4.02
C THR A 114 -7.87 -4.75 -5.15
N HIS A 115 -7.47 -3.51 -4.88
CA HIS A 115 -7.35 -2.46 -5.89
C HIS A 115 -6.13 -2.67 -6.79
N CYS A 116 -4.97 -3.01 -6.21
CA CYS A 116 -3.75 -3.32 -6.97
C CYS A 116 -3.96 -4.48 -7.94
N SER A 117 -4.64 -5.53 -7.50
CA SER A 117 -4.86 -6.74 -8.28
C SER A 117 -5.83 -6.56 -9.46
N GLN A 118 -6.50 -5.41 -9.58
CA GLN A 118 -7.26 -5.04 -10.78
C GLN A 118 -6.34 -4.54 -11.91
N LEU A 119 -5.09 -4.19 -11.60
CA LEU A 119 -4.10 -3.79 -12.60
C LEU A 119 -3.48 -5.03 -13.24
N HIS A 120 -3.61 -5.17 -14.56
CA HIS A 120 -3.04 -6.29 -15.33
C HIS A 120 -1.53 -6.48 -15.13
N ALA A 121 -0.80 -5.41 -14.78
CA ALA A 121 0.66 -5.42 -14.58
C ALA A 121 1.11 -5.56 -13.12
N PHE A 122 0.19 -5.70 -12.15
CA PHE A 122 0.61 -5.79 -10.75
C PHE A 122 1.31 -7.12 -10.47
N PRO A 123 2.51 -7.12 -9.83
CA PRO A 123 3.31 -8.32 -9.65
C PRO A 123 2.78 -9.18 -8.49
N SER A 124 1.56 -9.71 -8.61
CA SER A 124 0.91 -10.56 -7.60
C SER A 124 1.76 -11.77 -7.19
N ARG A 125 2.57 -12.29 -8.12
CA ARG A 125 3.52 -13.39 -7.88
C ARG A 125 4.61 -13.03 -6.87
N TRP A 126 4.97 -11.75 -6.75
CA TRP A 126 5.99 -11.28 -5.82
C TRP A 126 5.49 -11.25 -4.38
N LEU A 127 4.22 -10.93 -4.15
CA LEU A 127 3.60 -11.02 -2.83
C LEU A 127 3.60 -12.47 -2.33
N ILE A 128 3.23 -13.42 -3.18
CA ILE A 128 3.29 -14.87 -2.87
C ILE A 128 4.73 -15.32 -2.60
N LYS A 129 5.71 -14.85 -3.37
CA LYS A 129 7.14 -15.19 -3.13
C LYS A 129 7.67 -14.61 -1.82
N LYS A 130 7.25 -13.39 -1.46
CA LYS A 130 7.66 -12.72 -0.21
C LYS A 130 6.90 -13.25 1.01
N PHE A 131 5.74 -13.88 0.81
CA PHE A 131 4.91 -14.53 1.82
C PHE A 131 4.36 -15.88 1.31
N PRO A 132 5.11 -16.99 1.45
CA PRO A 132 4.69 -18.31 0.99
C PRO A 132 3.35 -18.77 1.59
N GLY A 133 3.08 -18.38 2.84
CA GLY A 133 1.84 -18.68 3.57
C GLY A 133 0.61 -17.89 3.13
N ILE A 134 0.72 -16.94 2.18
CA ILE A 134 -0.42 -16.13 1.71
C ILE A 134 -1.49 -17.00 1.06
N VAL A 135 -1.09 -18.10 0.41
CA VAL A 135 -2.02 -19.00 -0.27
C VAL A 135 -2.79 -19.86 0.72
N GLU A 136 -2.17 -20.23 1.83
CA GLU A 136 -2.80 -20.99 2.92
C GLU A 136 -3.76 -20.12 3.74
N HIS A 137 -3.38 -18.87 4.02
CA HIS A 137 -4.18 -17.94 4.82
C HIS A 137 -5.23 -17.19 3.99
N PHE A 138 -4.99 -16.99 2.69
CA PHE A 138 -5.87 -16.27 1.78
C PHE A 138 -6.00 -16.99 0.42
N PRO A 139 -6.80 -18.08 0.34
CA PRO A 139 -6.93 -18.93 -0.85
C PRO A 139 -7.33 -18.16 -2.13
N TRP A 140 -8.05 -17.05 -1.97
CA TRP A 140 -8.52 -16.19 -3.06
C TRP A 140 -7.41 -15.51 -3.85
N VAL A 141 -6.20 -15.36 -3.26
CA VAL A 141 -5.00 -14.84 -3.95
C VAL A 141 -4.55 -15.79 -5.07
N SER A 142 -4.78 -17.09 -4.92
CA SER A 142 -4.57 -18.08 -5.98
C SER A 142 -5.68 -18.11 -7.03
N LEU A 143 -6.90 -17.62 -6.72
CA LEU A 143 -8.02 -17.68 -7.66
C LEU A 143 -7.81 -16.79 -8.91
N LYS A 144 -7.03 -15.71 -8.79
CA LYS A 144 -6.63 -14.86 -9.94
C LYS A 144 -5.59 -15.53 -10.88
N ARG A 145 -5.22 -16.79 -10.66
CA ARG A 145 -4.38 -17.58 -11.60
C ARG A 145 -5.18 -18.22 -12.74
N ASN A 146 -6.51 -18.29 -12.65
CA ASN A 146 -7.34 -19.09 -13.57
C ASN A 146 -8.34 -18.28 -14.41
N ILE A 147 -8.12 -16.97 -14.58
CA ILE A 147 -8.80 -16.13 -15.57
C ILE A 147 -7.75 -15.39 -16.39
#